data_AF-A0A3D4NUT7-F1
#
_entry.id   AF-A0A3D4NUT7-F1
#
_cell.length_a   1.000
_cell.length_b   1.000
_cell.length_c   1.000
_cell.angle_alpha   90.00
_cell.angle_beta   90.00
_cell.angle_gamma   90.00
#
_symmetry.space_group_name_H-M   'P 1'
#
loop_
_entity.id
_entity.type
_entity.pdbx_description
1 polymer ?
#
loop_
_entity_poly.entity_id
_entity_poly.type
_entity_poly.pdbx_seq_one_letter_code
_entity_poly.pdbx_strand_id
1 'polypeptide(L)'
;PQLTCKTKKIKAALAILLPMLCLEVAHASNADLATAVKESIQQEFGKNAELRSVVIKDLTLIQESENKYRGLLEVSSPYGEEKLAVSVTTDDENLIWEIAD
;
A
#
# COMPACT_ATOMS: atom_id res chain seq x y z
N PRO A 1 35.17 65.94 5.30
CA PRO A 1 36.41 65.17 5.51
C PRO A 1 36.11 63.74 6.00
N GLN A 2 36.26 62.79 5.07
CA GLN A 2 36.66 61.39 5.24
C GLN A 2 35.98 60.49 6.29
N LEU A 3 35.03 59.71 5.76
CA LEU A 3 34.79 58.28 5.98
C LEU A 3 35.82 57.53 6.82
N THR A 4 35.37 56.82 7.86
CA THR A 4 35.86 55.46 8.12
C THR A 4 34.71 54.50 8.43
N CYS A 5 34.46 53.62 7.47
CA CYS A 5 33.54 52.49 7.53
C CYS A 5 34.25 51.31 8.20
N LYS A 6 33.66 50.73 9.25
CA LYS A 6 34.00 49.37 9.71
C LYS A 6 32.74 48.62 10.13
N THR A 7 31.97 48.20 9.13
CA THR A 7 30.92 47.19 9.27
C THR A 7 31.55 45.80 9.06
N LYS A 8 31.55 44.97 10.11
CA LYS A 8 31.93 43.55 10.10
C LYS A 8 31.15 42.90 11.26
N LYS A 9 30.41 41.80 11.12
CA LYS A 9 30.05 40.92 10.02
C LYS A 9 28.62 40.46 10.31
N ILE A 10 27.75 40.53 9.31
CA ILE A 10 26.39 39.98 9.35
C ILE A 10 26.55 38.47 9.55
N LYS A 11 26.11 37.94 10.69
CA LYS A 11 25.99 36.50 10.87
C LYS A 11 24.84 36.05 9.98
N ALA A 12 25.20 35.30 8.94
CA ALA A 12 24.30 34.79 7.93
C ALA A 12 23.10 34.07 8.56
N ALA A 13 21.91 34.44 8.13
CA ALA A 13 20.73 33.62 8.26
C ALA A 13 20.98 32.30 7.52
N LEU A 14 21.00 31.19 8.24
CA LEU A 14 20.92 29.87 7.63
C LEU A 14 19.47 29.41 7.74
N ALA A 15 18.74 29.66 6.66
CA ALA A 15 17.46 29.03 6.38
C ALA A 15 17.67 27.54 6.07
N ILE A 16 16.56 26.79 6.17
CA ILE A 16 16.29 25.46 5.62
C ILE A 16 16.63 24.29 6.55
N LEU A 17 15.59 23.82 7.24
CA LEU A 17 15.39 22.41 7.57
C LEU A 17 13.87 22.16 7.54
N LEU A 18 13.35 22.07 6.33
CA LEU A 18 12.01 21.57 6.01
C LEU A 18 12.19 20.14 5.46
N PRO A 19 11.17 19.28 5.51
CA PRO A 19 10.76 18.44 6.62
C PRO A 19 11.09 16.96 6.32
N MET A 20 11.65 16.23 7.28
CA MET A 20 12.06 14.82 7.10
C MET A 20 11.00 13.84 7.64
N LEU A 21 9.72 14.07 7.34
CA LEU A 21 8.58 13.32 7.90
C LEU A 21 7.52 13.01 6.83
N CYS A 22 7.89 12.37 5.71
CA CYS A 22 6.90 11.91 4.73
C CYS A 22 7.29 10.56 4.08
N LEU A 23 7.80 9.58 4.83
CA LEU A 23 8.13 8.27 4.23
C LEU A 23 7.50 7.03 4.88
N GLU A 24 6.65 7.17 5.91
CA GLU A 24 6.07 6.01 6.61
C GLU A 24 4.58 5.74 6.31
N VAL A 25 3.91 6.59 5.53
CA VAL A 25 2.45 6.48 5.33
C VAL A 25 2.05 5.44 4.26
N ALA A 26 2.93 5.14 3.29
CA ALA A 26 2.60 4.27 2.16
C ALA A 26 2.53 2.77 2.53
N HIS A 27 3.24 2.33 3.57
CA HIS A 27 3.24 0.92 3.95
C HIS A 27 2.01 0.51 4.76
N ALA A 28 1.45 1.43 5.55
CA ALA A 28 0.24 1.16 6.33
C ALA A 28 -0.99 0.96 5.42
N SER A 29 -1.17 1.82 4.39
CA SER A 29 -2.34 1.72 3.52
C SER A 29 -2.41 0.42 2.73
N ASN A 30 -1.25 -0.13 2.33
CA ASN A 30 -1.21 -1.37 1.56
C ASN A 30 -1.51 -2.60 2.41
N ALA A 31 -1.10 -2.62 3.68
CA ALA A 31 -1.41 -3.72 4.60
C ALA A 31 -2.90 -3.73 4.98
N ASP A 32 -3.49 -2.55 5.20
CA ASP A 32 -4.91 -2.41 5.47
C ASP A 32 -5.75 -2.81 4.24
N LEU A 33 -5.36 -2.37 3.05
CA LEU A 33 -5.98 -2.78 1.79
C LEU A 33 -5.86 -4.30 1.56
N ALA A 34 -4.68 -4.89 1.80
CA ALA A 34 -4.49 -6.33 1.68
C ALA A 34 -5.39 -7.11 2.65
N THR A 35 -5.56 -6.61 3.87
CA THR A 35 -6.48 -7.21 4.84
C THR A 35 -7.93 -7.14 4.36
N ALA A 36 -8.38 -5.98 3.89
CA ALA A 36 -9.73 -5.79 3.38
C ALA A 36 -10.04 -6.68 2.16
N VAL A 37 -9.10 -6.78 1.21
CA VAL A 37 -9.23 -7.66 0.04
C VAL A 37 -9.25 -9.13 0.48
N LYS A 38 -8.37 -9.54 1.39
CA LYS A 38 -8.34 -10.91 1.92
C LYS A 38 -9.67 -11.29 2.58
N GLU A 39 -10.23 -10.43 3.42
CA GLU A 39 -11.52 -10.67 4.06
C GLU A 39 -12.66 -10.76 3.03
N SER A 40 -12.66 -9.87 2.04
CA SER A 40 -13.65 -9.87 0.96
C SER A 40 -13.60 -11.16 0.14
N ILE A 41 -12.41 -11.62 -0.28
CA ILE A 41 -12.24 -12.89 -1.01
C ILE A 41 -12.70 -14.07 -0.14
N GLN A 42 -12.31 -14.11 1.14
CA GLN A 42 -12.69 -15.22 2.02
C GLN A 42 -14.21 -15.28 2.21
N GLN A 43 -14.89 -14.12 2.29
CA GLN A 43 -16.33 -14.04 2.37
C GLN A 43 -17.00 -14.56 1.10
N GLU A 44 -16.50 -14.19 -0.09
CA GLU A 44 -17.03 -14.69 -1.37
C GLU A 44 -16.78 -16.20 -1.52
N PHE A 45 -15.61 -16.70 -1.16
CA PHE A 45 -15.29 -18.13 -1.18
C PHE A 45 -16.23 -18.91 -0.24
N GLY A 46 -16.57 -18.35 0.92
CA GLY A 46 -17.54 -18.95 1.85
C GLY A 46 -18.97 -19.06 1.31
N LYS A 47 -19.35 -18.23 0.32
CA LYS A 47 -20.65 -18.29 -0.36
C LYS A 47 -20.70 -19.37 -1.44
N ASN A 48 -19.56 -19.74 -2.03
CA ASN A 48 -19.45 -20.79 -3.03
C ASN A 48 -19.20 -22.16 -2.37
N ALA A 49 -20.05 -23.15 -2.64
CA ALA A 49 -19.93 -24.49 -2.06
C ALA A 49 -18.60 -25.19 -2.40
N GLU A 50 -18.05 -24.93 -3.58
CA GLU A 50 -16.79 -25.53 -4.05
C GLU A 50 -15.57 -24.89 -3.39
N LEU A 51 -15.65 -23.58 -3.10
CA LEU A 51 -14.54 -22.80 -2.57
C LEU A 51 -14.57 -22.62 -1.05
N ARG A 52 -15.65 -23.02 -0.37
CA ARG A 52 -15.80 -22.86 1.09
C ARG A 52 -14.71 -23.57 1.90
N SER A 53 -14.08 -24.62 1.34
CA SER A 53 -12.97 -25.32 1.98
C SER A 53 -11.61 -24.65 1.77
N VAL A 54 -11.55 -23.60 0.94
CA VAL A 54 -10.33 -22.84 0.66
C VAL A 54 -10.12 -21.77 1.72
N VAL A 55 -8.93 -21.77 2.30
CA VAL A 55 -8.50 -20.82 3.32
C VAL A 55 -7.42 -19.91 2.74
N ILE A 56 -7.62 -18.60 2.86
CA ILE A 56 -6.60 -17.62 2.46
C ILE A 56 -5.56 -17.49 3.57
N LYS A 57 -4.31 -17.84 3.27
CA LYS A 57 -3.17 -17.73 4.17
C LYS A 57 -2.63 -16.32 4.19
N ASP A 58 -2.31 -15.79 3.02
CA ASP A 58 -1.69 -14.48 2.88
C ASP A 58 -2.12 -13.77 1.59
N LEU A 59 -2.00 -12.45 1.60
CA LEU A 59 -2.17 -11.61 0.42
C LEU A 59 -1.12 -10.50 0.45
N THR A 60 -0.19 -10.54 -0.51
CA THR A 60 0.75 -9.45 -0.74
C THR A 60 0.23 -8.57 -1.88
N LEU A 61 0.17 -7.25 -1.70
CA LEU A 61 -0.21 -6.29 -2.74
C LEU A 61 0.98 -5.40 -3.13
N ILE A 62 1.14 -5.18 -4.44
CA ILE A 62 2.10 -4.26 -5.04
C ILE A 62 1.32 -3.24 -5.84
N GLN A 63 1.48 -1.96 -5.50
CA GLN A 63 0.84 -0.87 -6.22
C GLN A 63 1.46 -0.71 -7.62
N GLU A 64 0.60 -0.72 -8.65
CA GLU A 64 0.99 -0.51 -10.04
C GLU A 64 0.76 0.93 -10.50
N SER A 65 -0.34 1.51 -10.03
CA SER A 65 -0.74 2.89 -10.26
C SER A 65 -1.60 3.36 -9.08
N GLU A 66 -1.95 4.65 -9.05
CA GLU A 66 -2.71 5.31 -7.98
C GLU A 66 -3.79 4.40 -7.35
N ASN A 67 -4.61 3.78 -8.19
CA ASN A 67 -5.78 2.98 -7.77
C ASN A 67 -5.72 1.51 -8.17
N LYS A 68 -4.56 1.01 -8.63
CA LYS A 68 -4.43 -0.38 -9.13
C LYS A 68 -3.29 -1.10 -8.46
N TYR A 69 -3.54 -2.34 -8.07
CA TYR A 69 -2.59 -3.20 -7.38
C TYR A 69 -2.59 -4.58 -8.02
N ARG A 70 -1.40 -5.16 -8.12
CA ARG A 70 -1.24 -6.60 -8.37
C ARG A 70 -0.94 -7.31 -7.07
N GLY A 71 -1.66 -8.40 -6.84
CA GLY A 71 -1.59 -9.20 -5.64
C GLY A 71 -1.11 -10.61 -5.93
N LEU A 72 -0.48 -11.20 -4.92
CA LEU A 72 -0.21 -12.63 -4.84
C LEU A 72 -0.98 -13.18 -3.64
N LEU A 73 -2.01 -13.98 -3.92
CA LEU A 73 -2.86 -14.61 -2.93
C LEU A 73 -2.37 -16.04 -2.68
N GLU A 74 -2.05 -16.35 -1.44
CA GLU A 74 -1.68 -17.70 -1.03
C GLU A 74 -2.89 -18.39 -0.40
N VAL A 75 -3.31 -19.51 -0.99
CA VAL A 75 -4.48 -20.27 -0.55
C VAL A 75 -4.11 -21.68 -0.15
N SER A 76 -4.88 -22.24 0.77
CA SER A 76 -4.80 -23.64 1.20
C SER A 76 -6.14 -24.31 0.92
N SER A 77 -6.12 -25.38 0.15
CA SER A 77 -7.29 -26.21 -0.16
C SER A 77 -7.05 -27.66 0.29
N PRO A 78 -8.05 -28.54 0.23
CA PRO A 78 -7.87 -29.98 0.44
C PRO A 78 -6.88 -30.63 -0.52
N TYR A 79 -6.60 -30.00 -1.67
CA TYR A 79 -5.70 -30.50 -2.71
C TYR A 79 -4.26 -30.01 -2.55
N GLY A 80 -4.03 -28.99 -1.73
CA GLY A 80 -2.69 -28.44 -1.48
C GLY A 80 -2.69 -26.93 -1.29
N GLU A 81 -1.48 -26.37 -1.36
CA GLU A 81 -1.25 -24.93 -1.32
C GLU A 81 -1.06 -24.40 -2.74
N GLU A 82 -1.73 -23.30 -3.05
CA GLU A 82 -1.68 -22.67 -4.37
C GLU A 82 -1.45 -21.17 -4.22
N LYS A 83 -0.85 -20.58 -5.26
CA LYS A 83 -0.67 -19.13 -5.37
C LYS A 83 -1.44 -18.61 -6.57
N LEU A 84 -2.30 -17.64 -6.34
CA LEU A 84 -3.16 -17.04 -7.35
C LEU A 84 -2.78 -15.58 -7.54
N ALA A 85 -2.74 -15.12 -8.79
CA ALA A 85 -2.60 -13.70 -9.06
C ALA A 85 -3.93 -13.00 -8.77
N VAL A 86 -3.88 -11.80 -8.22
CA VAL A 86 -5.06 -10.98 -7.94
C VAL A 86 -4.85 -9.60 -8.54
N SER A 87 -5.87 -9.08 -9.22
CA SER A 87 -5.92 -7.69 -9.63
C SER A 87 -6.89 -6.96 -8.71
N VAL A 88 -6.46 -5.83 -8.14
CA VAL A 88 -7.27 -5.01 -7.24
C VAL A 88 -7.34 -3.60 -7.80
N THR A 89 -8.56 -3.07 -7.91
CA THR A 89 -8.82 -1.66 -8.20
C THR A 89 -9.64 -1.06 -7.06
N THR A 90 -9.21 0.09 -6.54
CA THR A 90 -9.90 0.76 -5.44
C THR A 90 -10.03 2.25 -5.71
N ASP A 91 -11.14 2.84 -5.31
CA ASP A 91 -11.33 4.28 -5.18
C ASP A 91 -11.85 4.61 -3.77
N ASP A 92 -12.30 5.84 -3.54
CA ASP A 92 -12.77 6.31 -2.23
C ASP A 92 -14.02 5.57 -1.73
N GLU A 93 -14.80 4.95 -2.63
CA GLU A 93 -16.10 4.33 -2.32
C GLU A 93 -16.14 2.83 -2.65
N ASN A 94 -15.28 2.35 -3.54
CA ASN A 94 -15.36 1.02 -4.13
C ASN A 94 -14.03 0.26 -4.01
N LEU A 95 -14.15 -1.02 -3.69
CA LEU A 95 -13.08 -2.01 -3.74
C LEU A 95 -13.51 -3.15 -4.67
N ILE A 96 -12.77 -3.34 -5.77
CA ILE A 96 -13.02 -4.39 -6.75
C ILE A 96 -11.78 -5.25 -6.86
N TRP A 97 -11.96 -6.56 -6.85
CA TRP A 97 -10.87 -7.52 -7.07
C TRP A 97 -11.32 -8.65 -7.98
N GLU A 98 -10.34 -9.25 -8.67
CA GLU A 98 -10.52 -10.44 -9.49
C GLU A 98 -9.29 -11.36 -9.35
N ILE A 99 -9.52 -12.67 -9.43
CA ILE A 99 -8.43 -13.63 -9.60
C ILE A 99 -7.99 -13.52 -11.06
N ALA A 100 -6.73 -13.14 -11.27
CA ALA A 100 -6.15 -13.00 -12.61
C ALA A 100 -5.62 -14.35 -13.10
N ASP A 101 -5.95 -14.68 -14.35
CA ASP A 101 -5.52 -15.88 -15.08
C ASP A 101 -4.09 -15.73 -15.66
#